data_AF-A0A7C7QAY0-F1
#
_entry.id   AF-A0A7C7QAY0-F1
#
_cell.length_a   1.000
_cell.length_b   1.000
_cell.length_c   1.000
_cell.angle_alpha   90.00
_cell.angle_beta   90.00
_cell.angle_gamma   90.00
#
_symmetry.space_group_name_H-M   'P 1'
#
loop_
_entity.id
_entity.type
_entity.pdbx_description
1 polymer ?
#
loop_
_entity_poly.entity_id
_entity_poly.type
_entity_poly.pdbx_seq_one_letter_code
_entity_poly.pdbx_strand_id
1 'polypeptide(L)'
;MNPESTTQDPKNAYTDAPTLHPNLILGALQLLFWLFFHPSAWHHYVTRIDPDLRPDFCLADLSRAQWRNPALRRLLVTAYVLYPLLVGLLIGSVLWVLPDQLVGRIEYAMVKGVTRAIASGLVAGVTLGVASGMVASVTFGLAYVGEHVTAGGSGIEHAVAVGLVLGVMVMASRRPAHSLARQVGSVFLGGLIVVATFSVVALVAYVLAAGGVPSGAREFLEASTPNVVAYDVVGIAMGSAMLGLALAWRTRRWRRGVGIGVVGGAVYTMVYVVARVVVNGLPQGLVREWTQGVAHGVWDGALRAAYTILPYALVEPIAGPWAGATAGALVFGGWLIIQQVVEENISFGPALFSCLISILSALTLNWWRPVVLYPLTAAWNLLLHRADERRAGRRPSLLRYHSAFWDEHQRLPLLGLDEHLVLVMERDAAEGEAAIEYLATSRQRWAARAAQIELDARGLERCEDVGLVRRAHRRLAAGELEGPASALLRSLSRVSQDVDAALRQESAYNRRLALSAVEDRLDGLLRELTRSSERYAVRFRPIATRWRRIVGAHVRELAEEAEARQEIANPYIIGV
;
A
#
# COMPACT_ATOMS: atom_id res chain seq x y z
N MET A 1 -22.90 -11.47 -5.28
CA MET A 1 -22.38 -11.95 -3.98
C MET A 1 -23.12 -13.22 -3.65
N ASN A 2 -22.46 -14.38 -3.70
CA ASN A 2 -23.09 -15.66 -3.38
C ASN A 2 -23.25 -15.77 -1.85
N PRO A 3 -24.46 -16.02 -1.31
CA PRO A 3 -24.70 -16.11 0.12
C PRO A 3 -24.26 -17.44 0.77
N GLU A 4 -23.59 -18.34 0.05
CA GLU A 4 -23.22 -19.69 0.53
C GLU A 4 -21.78 -19.83 1.06
N SER A 5 -20.98 -18.76 1.20
CA SER A 5 -19.62 -18.85 1.77
C SER A 5 -19.56 -18.74 3.30
N THR A 6 -20.65 -19.05 4.01
CA THR A 6 -20.93 -18.60 5.39
C THR A 6 -20.22 -19.35 6.52
N THR A 7 -19.26 -20.21 6.22
CA THR A 7 -18.30 -20.71 7.24
C THR A 7 -16.86 -20.50 6.77
N GLN A 8 -16.53 -19.29 6.32
CA GLN A 8 -15.13 -18.89 6.30
C GLN A 8 -14.65 -18.78 7.74
N ASP A 9 -13.65 -19.58 8.09
CA ASP A 9 -12.88 -19.43 9.33
C ASP A 9 -12.55 -17.93 9.51
N PRO A 10 -12.96 -17.28 10.61
CA PRO A 10 -12.75 -15.85 10.83
C PRO A 10 -11.28 -15.45 10.69
N LYS A 11 -10.33 -16.37 10.93
CA LYS A 11 -8.90 -16.14 10.69
C LYS A 11 -8.57 -15.85 9.21
N ASN A 12 -9.34 -16.37 8.28
CA ASN A 12 -9.16 -16.10 6.85
C ASN A 12 -9.67 -14.71 6.43
N ALA A 13 -10.47 -14.04 7.25
CA ALA A 13 -10.96 -12.68 6.95
C ALA A 13 -9.93 -11.59 7.30
N TYR A 14 -9.07 -11.86 8.30
CA TYR A 14 -8.06 -10.93 8.81
C TYR A 14 -6.67 -11.43 8.48
N THR A 15 -6.28 -11.30 7.22
CA THR A 15 -5.01 -11.83 6.71
C THR A 15 -4.37 -10.90 5.70
N ASP A 16 -3.04 -10.86 5.71
CA ASP A 16 -2.22 -10.23 4.67
C ASP A 16 -2.15 -11.07 3.38
N ALA A 17 -2.85 -12.21 3.30
CA ALA A 17 -2.85 -13.09 2.13
C ALA A 17 -4.25 -13.31 1.49
N PRO A 18 -5.06 -12.26 1.27
CA PRO A 18 -6.40 -12.41 0.69
C PRO A 18 -6.33 -13.07 -0.69
N THR A 19 -7.30 -13.92 -1.03
CA THR A 19 -7.35 -14.58 -2.34
C THR A 19 -7.77 -13.58 -3.42
N LEU A 20 -7.21 -13.74 -4.62
CA LEU A 20 -7.59 -12.93 -5.76
C LEU A 20 -8.99 -13.34 -6.23
N HIS A 21 -9.86 -12.35 -6.46
CA HIS A 21 -11.21 -12.60 -6.93
C HIS A 21 -11.21 -13.38 -8.26
N PRO A 22 -12.10 -14.38 -8.45
CA PRO A 22 -12.10 -15.21 -9.65
C PRO A 22 -12.49 -14.45 -10.93
N ASN A 23 -13.35 -13.43 -10.83
CA ASN A 23 -13.64 -12.53 -11.94
C ASN A 23 -12.41 -11.69 -12.31
N LEU A 24 -12.05 -11.61 -13.59
CA LEU A 24 -10.86 -10.90 -14.07
C LEU A 24 -10.89 -9.40 -13.81
N ILE A 25 -12.05 -8.73 -13.96
CA ILE A 25 -12.19 -7.28 -13.77
C ILE A 25 -12.08 -6.94 -12.29
N LEU A 26 -12.84 -7.65 -11.44
CA LEU A 26 -12.75 -7.45 -9.99
C LEU A 26 -11.36 -7.81 -9.45
N GLY A 27 -10.75 -8.87 -9.97
CA GLY A 27 -9.37 -9.22 -9.64
C GLY A 27 -8.37 -8.16 -10.09
N ALA A 28 -8.56 -7.54 -11.25
CA ALA A 28 -7.74 -6.41 -11.69
C ALA A 28 -7.86 -5.23 -10.72
N LEU A 29 -9.08 -4.79 -10.40
CA LEU A 29 -9.29 -3.71 -9.43
C LEU A 29 -8.69 -4.04 -8.06
N GLN A 30 -8.81 -5.29 -7.62
CA GLN A 30 -8.22 -5.77 -6.37
C GLN A 30 -6.69 -5.74 -6.39
N LEU A 31 -6.04 -6.12 -7.51
CA LEU A 31 -4.58 -6.04 -7.64
C LEU A 31 -4.10 -4.60 -7.61
N LEU A 32 -4.79 -3.68 -8.32
CA LEU A 32 -4.46 -2.26 -8.27
C LEU A 32 -4.60 -1.74 -6.83
N PHE A 33 -5.69 -2.09 -6.16
CA PHE A 33 -5.93 -1.75 -4.76
C PHE A 33 -4.81 -2.27 -3.84
N TRP A 34 -4.36 -3.52 -4.00
CA TRP A 34 -3.25 -4.06 -3.23
C TRP A 34 -1.95 -3.28 -3.43
N LEU A 35 -1.63 -2.90 -4.67
CA LEU A 35 -0.41 -2.12 -4.95
C LEU A 35 -0.38 -0.75 -4.26
N PHE A 36 -1.54 -0.13 -4.03
CA PHE A 36 -1.63 1.17 -3.37
C PHE A 36 -1.85 1.07 -1.86
N PHE A 37 -2.76 0.20 -1.40
CA PHE A 37 -3.22 0.19 -0.01
C PHE A 37 -2.67 -0.99 0.80
N HIS A 38 -2.53 -2.15 0.17
CA HIS A 38 -2.23 -3.42 0.83
C HIS A 38 -1.05 -4.15 0.17
N PRO A 39 0.17 -3.56 0.16
CA PRO A 39 1.30 -4.14 -0.55
C PRO A 39 1.67 -5.54 -0.04
N SER A 40 1.47 -5.87 1.24
CA SER A 40 1.69 -7.24 1.74
C SER A 40 0.83 -8.28 1.02
N ALA A 41 -0.43 -7.95 0.68
CA ALA A 41 -1.30 -8.83 -0.11
C ALA A 41 -0.75 -9.09 -1.51
N TRP A 42 -0.16 -8.07 -2.17
CA TRP A 42 0.58 -8.27 -3.41
C TRP A 42 1.74 -9.24 -3.23
N HIS A 43 2.53 -9.10 -2.16
CA HIS A 43 3.67 -9.98 -1.90
C HIS A 43 3.25 -11.43 -1.68
N HIS A 44 2.24 -11.65 -0.84
CA HIS A 44 1.71 -12.99 -0.60
C HIS A 44 1.06 -13.59 -1.85
N TYR A 45 0.43 -12.77 -2.69
CA TYR A 45 -0.10 -13.23 -3.98
C TYR A 45 1.02 -13.69 -4.93
N VAL A 46 2.10 -12.90 -5.09
CA VAL A 46 3.25 -13.28 -5.92
C VAL A 46 3.92 -14.55 -5.39
N THR A 47 4.14 -14.62 -4.07
CA THR A 47 4.76 -15.80 -3.41
C THR A 47 3.91 -17.07 -3.59
N ARG A 48 2.57 -16.95 -3.64
CA ARG A 48 1.67 -18.08 -3.93
C ARG A 48 1.72 -18.52 -5.38
N ILE A 49 1.99 -17.62 -6.33
CA ILE A 49 2.17 -17.99 -7.73
C ILE A 49 3.43 -18.83 -7.87
N ASP A 50 4.54 -18.36 -7.30
CA ASP A 50 5.82 -19.03 -7.29
C ASP A 50 6.67 -18.48 -6.11
N PRO A 51 7.07 -19.32 -5.13
CA PRO A 51 7.88 -18.88 -3.99
C PRO A 51 9.25 -18.31 -4.35
N ASP A 52 9.80 -18.68 -5.51
CA ASP A 52 11.10 -18.18 -5.99
C ASP A 52 10.97 -16.80 -6.65
N LEU A 53 9.73 -16.35 -6.91
CA LEU A 53 9.48 -15.09 -7.58
C LEU A 53 9.50 -13.93 -6.59
N ARG A 54 10.41 -12.98 -6.84
CA ARG A 54 10.50 -11.77 -6.02
C ARG A 54 9.25 -10.89 -6.23
N PRO A 55 8.73 -10.20 -5.23
CA PRO A 55 7.57 -9.29 -5.37
C PRO A 55 7.77 -8.16 -6.41
N ASP A 56 9.02 -7.79 -6.66
CA ASP A 56 9.47 -6.79 -7.62
C ASP A 56 10.03 -7.41 -8.92
N PHE A 57 9.61 -8.64 -9.27
CA PHE A 57 10.09 -9.34 -10.46
C PHE A 57 9.79 -8.60 -11.77
N CYS A 58 10.72 -8.68 -12.71
CA CYS A 58 10.55 -8.21 -14.08
C CYS A 58 10.16 -9.33 -15.04
N LEU A 59 9.56 -8.95 -16.17
CA LEU A 59 9.32 -9.90 -17.26
C LEU A 59 10.63 -10.50 -17.80
N ALA A 60 11.72 -9.74 -17.75
CA ALA A 60 13.05 -10.21 -18.15
C ALA A 60 13.65 -11.28 -17.22
N ASP A 61 13.18 -11.36 -15.97
CA ASP A 61 13.66 -12.32 -14.97
C ASP A 61 12.93 -13.67 -15.05
N LEU A 62 11.81 -13.74 -15.78
CA LEU A 62 10.94 -14.91 -15.83
C LEU A 62 11.57 -16.11 -16.56
N SER A 63 11.57 -17.27 -15.90
CA SER A 63 12.01 -18.53 -16.48
C SER A 63 10.94 -19.14 -17.41
N ARG A 64 11.34 -20.05 -18.31
CA ARG A 64 10.39 -20.77 -19.18
C ARG A 64 9.36 -21.59 -18.39
N ALA A 65 9.73 -22.10 -17.22
CA ALA A 65 8.82 -22.84 -16.35
C ALA A 65 7.75 -21.90 -15.76
N GLN A 66 8.16 -20.72 -15.29
CA GLN A 66 7.25 -19.67 -14.80
C GLN A 66 6.27 -19.23 -15.88
N TRP A 67 6.72 -19.05 -17.14
CA TRP A 67 5.84 -18.75 -18.27
C TRP A 67 4.78 -19.82 -18.56
N ARG A 68 4.89 -21.04 -18.02
CA ARG A 68 3.86 -22.09 -18.14
C ARG A 68 2.85 -22.06 -16.99
N ASN A 69 3.12 -21.33 -15.92
CA ASN A 69 2.22 -21.22 -14.77
C ASN A 69 0.95 -20.44 -15.17
N PRO A 70 -0.25 -21.04 -15.05
CA PRO A 70 -1.50 -20.39 -15.45
C PRO A 70 -1.85 -19.17 -14.59
N ALA A 71 -1.48 -19.18 -13.30
CA ALA A 71 -1.72 -18.04 -12.40
C ALA A 71 -0.85 -16.84 -12.79
N LEU A 72 0.41 -17.08 -13.17
CA LEU A 72 1.28 -16.02 -13.70
C LEU A 72 0.75 -15.48 -15.03
N ARG A 73 0.36 -16.35 -15.97
CA ARG A 73 -0.25 -15.91 -17.25
C ARG A 73 -1.48 -15.06 -17.02
N ARG A 74 -2.35 -15.46 -16.08
CA ARG A 74 -3.53 -14.67 -15.70
C ARG A 74 -3.13 -13.29 -15.19
N LEU A 75 -2.15 -13.20 -14.29
CA LEU A 75 -1.60 -11.92 -13.82
C LEU A 75 -1.10 -11.06 -14.99
N LEU A 76 -0.34 -11.64 -15.93
CA LEU A 76 0.20 -10.92 -17.09
C LEU A 76 -0.89 -10.43 -18.05
N VAL A 77 -1.91 -11.26 -18.34
CA VAL A 77 -3.06 -10.86 -19.15
C VAL A 77 -3.82 -9.72 -18.47
N THR A 78 -4.05 -9.83 -17.15
CA THR A 78 -4.68 -8.76 -16.38
C THR A 78 -3.85 -7.47 -16.44
N ALA A 79 -2.53 -7.56 -16.27
CA ALA A 79 -1.63 -6.42 -16.25
C ALA A 79 -1.51 -5.70 -17.60
N TYR A 80 -1.36 -6.45 -18.71
CA TYR A 80 -0.95 -5.89 -20.00
C TYR A 80 -2.05 -5.88 -21.07
N VAL A 81 -3.16 -6.57 -20.84
CA VAL A 81 -4.30 -6.57 -21.77
C VAL A 81 -5.50 -5.90 -21.11
N LEU A 82 -5.89 -6.37 -19.92
CA LEU A 82 -7.12 -5.89 -19.29
C LEU A 82 -6.99 -4.44 -18.81
N TYR A 83 -5.91 -4.04 -18.11
CA TYR A 83 -5.79 -2.65 -17.67
C TYR A 83 -5.77 -1.64 -18.83
N PRO A 84 -4.97 -1.82 -19.90
CA PRO A 84 -5.01 -0.86 -20.99
C PRO A 84 -6.38 -0.75 -21.67
N LEU A 85 -7.14 -1.85 -21.74
CA LEU A 85 -8.52 -1.81 -22.21
C LEU A 85 -9.44 -1.02 -21.26
N LEU A 86 -9.35 -1.26 -19.95
CA LEU A 86 -10.14 -0.51 -18.96
C LEU A 86 -9.79 0.98 -18.96
N VAL A 87 -8.50 1.31 -19.10
CA VAL A 87 -8.02 2.68 -19.28
C VAL A 87 -8.57 3.28 -20.56
N GLY A 88 -8.53 2.56 -21.69
CA GLY A 88 -9.12 3.00 -22.96
C GLY A 88 -10.61 3.30 -22.87
N LEU A 89 -11.37 2.42 -22.22
CA LEU A 89 -12.80 2.62 -21.97
C LEU A 89 -13.05 3.88 -21.12
N LEU A 90 -12.23 4.11 -20.10
CA LEU A 90 -12.31 5.30 -19.26
C LEU A 90 -11.96 6.57 -20.04
N ILE A 91 -10.87 6.55 -20.82
CA ILE A 91 -10.46 7.66 -21.71
C ILE A 91 -11.60 8.00 -22.67
N GLY A 92 -12.14 7.01 -23.38
CA GLY A 92 -13.24 7.20 -24.31
C GLY A 92 -14.48 7.77 -23.64
N SER A 93 -14.82 7.28 -22.44
CA SER A 93 -15.98 7.77 -21.67
C SER A 93 -15.81 9.23 -21.23
N VAL A 94 -14.62 9.63 -20.78
CA VAL A 94 -14.34 11.02 -20.37
C VAL A 94 -14.39 11.95 -21.58
N LEU A 95 -13.73 11.57 -22.68
CA LEU A 95 -13.69 12.38 -23.90
C LEU A 95 -15.07 12.53 -24.55
N TRP A 96 -15.95 11.53 -24.42
CA TRP A 96 -17.32 11.57 -24.92
C TRP A 96 -18.19 12.65 -24.25
N VAL A 97 -17.90 12.98 -22.99
CA VAL A 97 -18.68 13.96 -22.22
C VAL A 97 -18.25 15.42 -22.52
N LEU A 98 -17.10 15.62 -23.16
CA LEU A 98 -16.57 16.96 -23.42
C LEU A 98 -17.25 17.62 -24.65
N PRO A 99 -17.86 18.82 -24.50
CA PRO A 99 -18.88 19.33 -25.43
C PRO A 99 -18.44 19.79 -26.84
N ASP A 100 -17.18 19.67 -27.27
CA ASP A 100 -16.70 20.26 -28.55
C ASP A 100 -15.80 19.34 -29.39
N GLN A 101 -15.94 18.02 -29.28
CA GLN A 101 -15.03 17.07 -29.94
C GLN A 101 -15.62 16.49 -31.23
N LEU A 102 -15.00 16.79 -32.38
CA LEU A 102 -15.18 16.03 -33.63
C LEU A 102 -14.88 14.55 -33.36
N VAL A 103 -15.80 13.65 -33.72
CA VAL A 103 -15.70 12.18 -33.48
C VAL A 103 -14.32 11.61 -33.83
N GLY A 104 -13.69 12.08 -34.92
CA GLY A 104 -12.35 11.64 -35.33
C GLY A 104 -11.23 11.92 -34.32
N ARG A 105 -11.36 12.98 -33.50
CA ARG A 105 -10.39 13.29 -32.43
C ARG A 105 -10.52 12.32 -31.24
N ILE A 106 -11.74 11.87 -30.94
CA ILE A 106 -11.99 10.94 -29.83
C ILE A 106 -11.34 9.58 -30.15
N GLU A 107 -11.50 9.10 -31.37
CA GLU A 107 -10.92 7.82 -31.80
C GLU A 107 -9.40 7.83 -31.77
N TYR A 108 -8.77 8.83 -32.40
CA TYR A 108 -7.32 9.02 -32.36
C TYR A 108 -6.82 9.09 -30.91
N ALA A 109 -7.50 9.86 -30.05
CA ALA A 109 -7.14 10.01 -28.66
C ALA A 109 -7.28 8.71 -27.86
N MET A 110 -8.35 7.95 -28.05
CA MET A 110 -8.54 6.66 -27.40
C MET A 110 -7.44 5.68 -27.81
N VAL A 111 -7.16 5.57 -29.12
CA VAL A 111 -6.14 4.65 -29.63
C VAL A 111 -4.74 5.06 -29.16
N LYS A 112 -4.40 6.35 -29.21
CA LYS A 112 -3.13 6.89 -28.68
C LYS A 112 -2.99 6.62 -27.18
N GLY A 113 -4.04 6.89 -26.39
CA GLY A 113 -4.03 6.68 -24.95
C GLY A 113 -3.86 5.20 -24.54
N VAL A 114 -4.58 4.29 -25.20
CA VAL A 114 -4.45 2.83 -24.97
C VAL A 114 -3.08 2.32 -25.35
N THR A 115 -2.59 2.67 -26.54
CA THR A 115 -1.28 2.17 -27.02
C THR A 115 -0.13 2.75 -26.20
N ARG A 116 -0.25 3.99 -25.73
CA ARG A 116 0.64 4.61 -24.72
C ARG A 116 0.65 3.82 -23.41
N ALA A 117 -0.52 3.48 -22.86
CA ALA A 117 -0.65 2.68 -21.65
C ALA A 117 0.00 1.29 -21.80
N ILE A 118 -0.23 0.61 -22.94
CA ILE A 118 0.40 -0.70 -23.22
C ILE A 118 1.92 -0.56 -23.28
N ALA A 119 2.41 0.40 -24.07
CA ALA A 119 3.84 0.55 -24.31
C ALA A 119 4.61 0.94 -23.05
N SER A 120 4.12 1.92 -22.29
CA SER A 120 4.74 2.32 -21.02
C SER A 120 4.69 1.19 -19.99
N GLY A 121 3.55 0.50 -19.89
CA GLY A 121 3.36 -0.63 -19.00
C GLY A 121 4.30 -1.78 -19.31
N LEU A 122 4.42 -2.17 -20.59
CA LEU A 122 5.32 -3.23 -21.03
C LEU A 122 6.78 -2.88 -20.75
N VAL A 123 7.21 -1.67 -21.14
CA VAL A 123 8.60 -1.24 -20.99
C VAL A 123 8.98 -1.15 -19.50
N ALA A 124 8.12 -0.60 -18.64
CA ALA A 124 8.30 -0.63 -17.19
C ALA A 124 8.20 -2.05 -16.60
N GLY A 125 7.33 -2.91 -17.12
CA GLY A 125 7.18 -4.30 -16.71
C GLY A 125 8.42 -5.16 -16.97
N VAL A 126 9.02 -4.97 -18.14
CA VAL A 126 10.23 -5.66 -18.59
C VAL A 126 11.44 -5.26 -17.75
N THR A 127 11.47 -4.05 -17.19
CA THR A 127 12.70 -3.47 -16.61
C THR A 127 12.64 -3.04 -15.16
N LEU A 128 11.49 -2.59 -14.66
CA LEU A 128 11.28 -2.15 -13.28
C LEU A 128 10.58 -3.24 -12.47
N GLY A 129 9.48 -3.77 -12.99
CA GLY A 129 8.75 -4.90 -12.40
C GLY A 129 7.31 -4.93 -12.86
N VAL A 130 6.64 -6.08 -12.75
CA VAL A 130 5.24 -6.22 -13.20
C VAL A 130 4.31 -5.26 -12.47
N ALA A 131 4.47 -5.08 -11.16
CA ALA A 131 3.73 -4.08 -10.37
C ALA A 131 3.88 -2.66 -10.93
N SER A 132 5.11 -2.23 -11.22
CA SER A 132 5.40 -0.92 -11.80
C SER A 132 4.81 -0.79 -13.22
N GLY A 133 4.86 -1.85 -14.02
CA GLY A 133 4.24 -1.89 -15.34
C GLY A 133 2.72 -1.74 -15.29
N MET A 134 2.06 -2.38 -14.32
CA MET A 134 0.62 -2.23 -14.09
C MET A 134 0.26 -0.78 -13.78
N VAL A 135 0.97 -0.16 -12.83
CA VAL A 135 0.73 1.25 -12.47
C VAL A 135 1.05 2.18 -13.63
N ALA A 136 2.16 1.95 -14.35
CA ALA A 136 2.54 2.77 -15.50
C ALA A 136 1.49 2.74 -16.61
N SER A 137 0.89 1.57 -16.86
CA SER A 137 -0.18 1.46 -17.86
C SER A 137 -1.38 2.34 -17.50
N VAL A 138 -1.77 2.39 -16.23
CA VAL A 138 -2.89 3.21 -15.77
C VAL A 138 -2.51 4.69 -15.76
N THR A 139 -1.38 5.04 -15.15
CA THR A 139 -1.05 6.45 -14.89
C THR A 139 -0.66 7.20 -16.15
N PHE A 140 0.10 6.60 -17.08
CA PHE A 140 0.44 7.26 -18.34
C PHE A 140 -0.75 7.34 -19.31
N GLY A 141 -1.66 6.37 -19.26
CA GLY A 141 -2.91 6.46 -20.03
C GLY A 141 -3.83 7.57 -19.50
N LEU A 142 -3.94 7.72 -18.17
CA LEU A 142 -4.70 8.82 -17.55
C LEU A 142 -4.04 10.19 -17.75
N ALA A 143 -2.72 10.28 -17.69
CA ALA A 143 -1.97 11.50 -17.98
C ALA A 143 -2.05 11.94 -19.45
N TYR A 144 -2.69 11.15 -20.31
CA TYR A 144 -3.04 11.58 -21.66
C TYR A 144 -4.42 12.26 -21.69
N VAL A 145 -5.34 11.86 -20.80
CA VAL A 145 -6.67 12.48 -20.69
C VAL A 145 -6.52 13.91 -20.23
N GLY A 146 -5.73 14.15 -19.19
CA GLY A 146 -5.56 15.50 -18.69
C GLY A 146 -4.82 16.40 -19.70
N GLU A 147 -3.83 15.88 -20.44
CA GLU A 147 -3.15 16.58 -21.55
C GLU A 147 -4.20 17.09 -22.58
N HIS A 148 -5.24 16.30 -22.84
CA HIS A 148 -6.35 16.70 -23.70
C HIS A 148 -7.29 17.72 -23.03
N VAL A 149 -7.62 17.52 -21.75
CA VAL A 149 -8.55 18.40 -21.00
C VAL A 149 -7.95 19.77 -20.75
N THR A 150 -6.65 19.85 -20.48
CA THR A 150 -5.91 21.09 -20.20
C THR A 150 -5.41 21.81 -21.45
N ALA A 151 -5.87 21.39 -22.63
CA ALA A 151 -5.49 21.94 -23.93
C ALA A 151 -3.96 21.97 -24.17
N GLY A 152 -3.27 20.89 -23.79
CA GLY A 152 -1.83 20.74 -23.98
C GLY A 152 -0.97 21.38 -22.89
N GLY A 153 -1.58 21.91 -21.82
CA GLY A 153 -0.86 22.60 -20.75
C GLY A 153 -0.86 21.81 -19.44
N SER A 154 0.08 20.87 -19.28
CA SER A 154 0.89 20.74 -18.05
C SER A 154 1.61 19.38 -17.99
N GLY A 155 2.94 19.41 -18.01
CA GLY A 155 3.77 18.23 -17.69
C GLY A 155 3.62 17.73 -16.23
N ILE A 156 2.77 18.38 -15.44
CA ILE A 156 2.37 17.97 -14.09
C ILE A 156 1.81 16.55 -14.12
N GLU A 157 0.95 16.24 -15.10
CA GLU A 157 0.29 14.93 -15.18
C GLU A 157 1.28 13.80 -15.41
N HIS A 158 2.26 14.02 -16.29
CA HIS A 158 3.30 13.02 -16.55
C HIS A 158 4.25 12.87 -15.36
N ALA A 159 4.55 13.96 -14.66
CA ALA A 159 5.38 13.90 -13.47
C ALA A 159 4.65 13.21 -12.30
N VAL A 160 3.34 13.42 -12.14
CA VAL A 160 2.49 12.62 -11.23
C VAL A 160 2.47 11.16 -11.65
N ALA A 161 2.32 10.87 -12.95
CA ALA A 161 2.30 9.49 -13.44
C ALA A 161 3.60 8.74 -13.15
N VAL A 162 4.75 9.35 -13.45
CA VAL A 162 6.07 8.79 -13.15
C VAL A 162 6.26 8.63 -11.65
N GLY A 163 5.92 9.65 -10.89
CA GLY A 163 6.04 9.62 -9.46
C GLY A 163 5.18 8.52 -8.80
N LEU A 164 3.98 8.24 -9.31
CA LEU A 164 3.14 7.13 -8.86
C LEU A 164 3.76 5.77 -9.20
N VAL A 165 4.28 5.59 -10.42
CA VAL A 165 4.99 4.36 -10.84
C VAL A 165 6.16 4.05 -9.91
N LEU A 166 6.94 5.08 -9.63
CA LEU A 166 8.12 4.99 -8.78
C LEU A 166 7.76 4.84 -7.30
N GLY A 167 6.69 5.50 -6.83
CA GLY A 167 6.16 5.33 -5.49
C GLY A 167 5.71 3.89 -5.23
N VAL A 168 4.96 3.29 -6.17
CA VAL A 168 4.56 1.87 -6.09
C VAL A 168 5.76 0.95 -6.13
N MET A 169 6.78 1.28 -6.91
CA MET A 169 8.02 0.50 -6.94
C MET A 169 8.69 0.44 -5.56
N VAL A 170 8.80 1.59 -4.89
CA VAL A 170 9.34 1.66 -3.53
C VAL A 170 8.47 0.84 -2.57
N MET A 171 7.15 0.91 -2.68
CA MET A 171 6.21 0.16 -1.82
C MET A 171 6.24 -1.36 -2.07
N ALA A 172 6.40 -1.78 -3.32
CA ALA A 172 6.50 -3.18 -3.71
C ALA A 172 7.85 -3.80 -3.32
N SER A 173 8.84 -2.98 -2.95
CA SER A 173 10.17 -3.44 -2.55
C SER A 173 10.30 -3.56 -1.03
N ARG A 174 10.70 -4.73 -0.51
CA ARG A 174 11.03 -4.96 0.93
C ARG A 174 12.49 -4.65 1.29
N ARG A 175 13.22 -3.96 0.42
CA ARG A 175 14.64 -3.72 0.70
C ARG A 175 14.78 -2.74 1.87
N PRO A 176 15.63 -3.05 2.88
CA PRO A 176 15.83 -2.17 4.03
C PRO A 176 16.33 -0.81 3.54
N ALA A 177 15.78 0.25 4.14
CA ALA A 177 16.22 1.60 3.84
C ALA A 177 17.69 1.78 4.27
N HIS A 178 18.55 2.18 3.33
CA HIS A 178 19.92 2.57 3.64
C HIS A 178 19.94 3.84 4.50
N SER A 179 21.07 4.14 5.16
CA SER A 179 21.23 5.40 5.90
C SER A 179 21.00 6.62 5.01
N LEU A 180 20.47 7.70 5.58
CA LEU A 180 20.10 8.92 4.84
C LEU A 180 21.28 9.51 4.06
N ALA A 181 22.50 9.49 4.63
CA ALA A 181 23.71 9.93 3.95
C ALA A 181 24.00 9.11 2.67
N ARG A 182 23.79 7.79 2.70
CA ARG A 182 23.96 6.91 1.54
C ARG A 182 22.89 7.15 0.49
N GLN A 183 21.65 7.40 0.92
CA GLN A 183 20.55 7.76 0.01
C GLN A 183 20.84 9.09 -0.68
N VAL A 184 21.19 10.15 0.05
CA VAL A 184 21.50 11.46 -0.54
C VAL A 184 22.70 11.37 -1.48
N GLY A 185 23.82 10.79 -1.03
CA GLY A 185 25.01 10.64 -1.87
C GLY A 185 24.76 9.84 -3.15
N SER A 186 23.89 8.84 -3.09
CA SER A 186 23.51 8.05 -4.26
C SER A 186 22.57 8.75 -5.23
N VAL A 187 21.72 9.65 -4.74
CA VAL A 187 20.88 10.49 -5.61
C VAL A 187 21.76 11.43 -6.41
N PHE A 188 22.77 12.05 -5.77
CA PHE A 188 23.76 12.88 -6.47
C PHE A 188 24.57 12.08 -7.49
N LEU A 189 25.12 10.92 -7.10
CA LEU A 189 25.87 10.05 -7.99
C LEU A 189 25.00 9.57 -9.16
N GLY A 190 23.75 9.20 -8.88
CA GLY A 190 22.75 8.82 -9.88
C GLY A 190 22.47 9.94 -10.87
N GLY A 191 22.21 11.16 -10.38
CA GLY A 191 22.01 12.34 -11.21
C GLY A 191 23.21 12.62 -12.11
N LEU A 192 24.43 12.50 -11.58
CA LEU A 192 25.65 12.72 -12.37
C LEU A 192 25.83 11.65 -13.47
N ILE A 193 25.61 10.37 -13.14
CA ILE A 193 25.68 9.27 -14.11
C ILE A 193 24.65 9.46 -15.23
N VAL A 194 23.45 9.91 -14.87
CA VAL A 194 22.40 10.20 -15.85
C VAL A 194 22.82 11.33 -16.77
N VAL A 195 23.23 12.48 -16.21
CA VAL A 195 23.61 13.65 -17.01
C VAL A 195 24.73 13.26 -17.97
N ALA A 196 25.75 12.56 -17.47
CA ALA A 196 26.83 12.04 -18.29
C ALA A 196 26.30 11.10 -19.40
N THR A 197 25.38 10.19 -19.08
CA THR A 197 24.79 9.26 -20.05
C THR A 197 23.99 10.01 -21.12
N PHE A 198 23.17 10.98 -20.73
CA PHE A 198 22.43 11.84 -21.66
C PHE A 198 23.36 12.64 -22.56
N SER A 199 24.41 13.25 -22.00
CA SER A 199 25.40 14.00 -22.78
C SER A 199 26.11 13.11 -23.78
N VAL A 200 26.50 11.88 -23.40
CA VAL A 200 27.14 10.91 -24.30
C VAL A 200 26.17 10.46 -25.39
N VAL A 201 24.92 10.13 -25.06
CA VAL A 201 23.93 9.69 -26.06
C VAL A 201 23.57 10.82 -27.01
N ALA A 202 23.37 12.04 -26.50
CA ALA A 202 23.12 13.23 -27.31
C ALA A 202 24.30 13.55 -28.23
N LEU A 203 25.54 13.42 -27.73
CA LEU A 203 26.75 13.59 -28.54
C LEU A 203 26.85 12.55 -29.64
N VAL A 204 26.61 11.26 -29.33
CA VAL A 204 26.63 10.18 -30.33
C VAL A 204 25.53 10.39 -31.38
N ALA A 205 24.32 10.75 -30.97
CA ALA A 205 23.23 11.05 -31.88
C ALA A 205 23.57 12.25 -32.78
N TYR A 206 24.15 13.31 -32.21
CA TYR A 206 24.61 14.48 -32.96
C TYR A 206 25.71 14.11 -33.97
N VAL A 207 26.71 13.32 -33.57
CA VAL A 207 27.80 12.89 -34.46
C VAL A 207 27.29 11.98 -35.56
N LEU A 208 26.37 11.05 -35.27
CA LEU A 208 25.74 10.21 -36.28
C LEU A 208 24.91 11.03 -37.28
N ALA A 209 24.18 12.03 -36.79
CA ALA A 209 23.42 12.96 -37.63
C ALA A 209 24.34 13.90 -38.44
N ALA A 210 25.46 14.34 -37.87
CA ALA A 210 26.37 15.31 -38.49
C ALA A 210 27.42 14.69 -39.42
N GLY A 211 27.81 13.42 -39.22
CA GLY A 211 28.97 12.81 -39.88
C GLY A 211 28.77 11.43 -40.50
N GLY A 212 27.62 10.77 -40.31
CA GLY A 212 27.39 9.39 -40.76
C GLY A 212 26.35 9.21 -41.88
N VAL A 213 25.57 10.23 -42.18
CA VAL A 213 24.56 10.17 -43.25
C VAL A 213 25.22 10.62 -44.56
N PRO A 214 25.31 9.76 -45.60
CA PRO A 214 25.80 10.17 -46.91
C PRO A 214 25.06 11.43 -47.37
N SER A 215 25.76 12.39 -47.97
CA SER A 215 25.18 13.70 -48.37
C SER A 215 23.86 13.54 -49.14
N GLY A 216 23.75 12.54 -50.03
CA GLY A 216 22.51 12.24 -50.75
C GLY A 216 21.35 11.71 -49.90
N ALA A 217 21.61 10.98 -48.81
CA ALA A 217 20.57 10.57 -47.86
C ALA A 217 20.12 11.71 -46.95
N ARG A 218 21.04 12.64 -46.63
CA ARG A 218 20.75 13.86 -45.88
C ARG A 218 19.89 14.82 -46.71
N GLU A 219 20.26 15.06 -47.97
CA GLU A 219 19.45 15.83 -48.91
C GLU A 219 18.09 15.17 -49.17
N PHE A 220 18.03 13.84 -49.30
CA PHE A 220 16.75 13.13 -49.44
C PHE A 220 15.87 13.25 -48.18
N LEU A 221 16.44 13.16 -46.97
CA LEU A 221 15.71 13.32 -45.71
C LEU A 221 15.27 14.78 -45.51
N GLU A 222 16.13 15.75 -45.77
CA GLU A 222 15.81 17.19 -45.70
C GLU A 222 14.78 17.60 -46.76
N ALA A 223 14.81 17.00 -47.95
CA ALA A 223 13.85 17.27 -49.03
C ALA A 223 12.50 16.51 -48.88
N SER A 224 12.50 15.33 -48.25
CA SER A 224 11.31 14.46 -48.18
C SER A 224 10.63 14.44 -46.81
N THR A 225 11.28 14.91 -45.75
CA THR A 225 10.72 14.88 -44.40
C THR A 225 10.97 16.19 -43.64
N PRO A 226 9.93 16.87 -43.12
CA PRO A 226 10.15 17.98 -42.19
C PRO A 226 10.93 17.50 -40.96
N ASN A 227 11.77 18.39 -40.38
CA ASN A 227 12.70 18.19 -39.24
C ASN A 227 12.23 17.28 -38.08
N VAL A 228 10.92 17.06 -37.94
CA VAL A 228 10.28 16.18 -36.95
C VAL A 228 10.75 14.73 -37.04
N VAL A 229 10.98 14.18 -38.24
CA VAL A 229 11.36 12.75 -38.39
C VAL A 229 12.76 12.46 -37.86
N ALA A 230 13.70 13.40 -38.00
CA ALA A 230 15.05 13.26 -37.46
C ALA A 230 15.05 13.22 -35.92
N TYR A 231 14.23 14.06 -35.29
CA TYR A 231 14.05 14.06 -33.84
C TYR A 231 13.47 12.75 -33.34
N ASP A 232 12.46 12.22 -34.03
CA ASP A 232 11.86 10.93 -33.69
C ASP A 232 12.89 9.79 -33.80
N VAL A 233 13.63 9.70 -34.91
CA VAL A 233 14.65 8.65 -35.07
C VAL A 233 15.71 8.71 -33.97
N VAL A 234 16.17 9.91 -33.60
CA VAL A 234 17.13 10.10 -32.50
C VAL A 234 16.55 9.65 -31.17
N GLY A 235 15.31 10.04 -30.84
CA GLY A 235 14.67 9.60 -29.60
C GLY A 235 14.46 8.08 -29.59
N ILE A 236 14.14 7.43 -30.72
CA ILE A 236 14.01 5.97 -30.80
C ILE A 236 15.34 5.32 -30.47
N ALA A 237 16.40 5.77 -31.13
CA ALA A 237 17.74 5.24 -30.92
C ALA A 237 18.14 5.39 -29.44
N MET A 238 17.90 6.56 -28.84
CA MET A 238 18.18 6.83 -27.43
C MET A 238 17.34 5.94 -26.50
N GLY A 239 16.02 5.92 -26.63
CA GLY A 239 15.13 5.12 -25.78
C GLY A 239 15.46 3.62 -25.86
N SER A 240 15.79 3.13 -27.06
CA SER A 240 16.16 1.73 -27.30
C SER A 240 17.53 1.39 -26.72
N ALA A 241 18.50 2.29 -26.84
CA ALA A 241 19.80 2.16 -26.18
C ALA A 241 19.66 2.16 -24.65
N MET A 242 18.85 3.06 -24.10
CA MET A 242 18.59 3.12 -22.65
C MET A 242 17.91 1.85 -22.14
N LEU A 243 16.91 1.35 -22.86
CA LEU A 243 16.24 0.09 -22.55
C LEU A 243 17.21 -1.10 -22.59
N GLY A 244 18.03 -1.19 -23.65
CA GLY A 244 19.00 -2.25 -23.82
C GLY A 244 20.09 -2.24 -22.74
N LEU A 245 20.59 -1.05 -22.38
CA LEU A 245 21.57 -0.86 -21.30
C LEU A 245 20.97 -1.22 -19.94
N ALA A 246 19.73 -0.80 -19.65
CA ALA A 246 19.06 -1.14 -18.41
C ALA A 246 18.86 -2.66 -18.27
N LEU A 247 18.46 -3.33 -19.36
CA LEU A 247 18.33 -4.79 -19.38
C LEU A 247 19.66 -5.51 -19.25
N ALA A 248 20.69 -5.00 -19.93
CA ALA A 248 22.06 -5.52 -19.84
C ALA A 248 22.58 -5.47 -18.40
N TRP A 249 22.37 -4.33 -17.74
CA TRP A 249 22.75 -4.08 -16.36
C TRP A 249 21.99 -5.00 -15.40
N ARG A 250 20.66 -5.00 -15.48
CA ARG A 250 19.79 -5.75 -14.56
C ARG A 250 19.99 -7.26 -14.66
N THR A 251 20.06 -7.80 -15.87
CA THR A 251 20.22 -9.25 -16.07
C THR A 251 21.67 -9.73 -15.99
N ARG A 252 22.65 -8.80 -15.86
CA ARG A 252 24.10 -9.04 -16.00
C ARG A 252 24.49 -9.73 -17.33
N ARG A 253 23.61 -9.70 -18.34
CA ARG A 253 23.81 -10.34 -19.65
C ARG A 253 23.93 -9.27 -20.73
N TRP A 254 25.05 -8.55 -20.71
CA TRP A 254 25.32 -7.39 -21.59
C TRP A 254 24.99 -7.62 -23.06
N ARG A 255 25.45 -8.72 -23.65
CA ARG A 255 25.18 -9.05 -25.07
C ARG A 255 23.68 -9.17 -25.37
N ARG A 256 22.91 -9.78 -24.47
CA ARG A 256 21.47 -9.96 -24.66
C ARG A 256 20.73 -8.64 -24.47
N GLY A 257 21.08 -7.86 -23.45
CA GLY A 257 20.46 -6.55 -23.21
C GLY A 257 20.68 -5.60 -24.38
N VAL A 258 21.93 -5.44 -24.83
CA VAL A 258 22.26 -4.61 -26.01
C VAL A 258 21.57 -5.14 -27.27
N GLY A 259 21.58 -6.46 -27.49
CA GLY A 259 20.88 -7.07 -28.62
C GLY A 259 19.37 -6.79 -28.60
N ILE A 260 18.71 -6.89 -27.44
CA ILE A 260 17.29 -6.54 -27.29
C ILE A 260 17.06 -5.06 -27.55
N GLY A 261 17.95 -4.18 -27.07
CA GLY A 261 17.86 -2.74 -27.34
C GLY A 261 17.97 -2.43 -28.84
N VAL A 262 18.96 -2.99 -29.53
CA VAL A 262 19.16 -2.76 -30.98
C VAL A 262 18.01 -3.32 -31.81
N VAL A 263 17.60 -4.57 -31.55
CA VAL A 263 16.49 -5.21 -32.27
C VAL A 263 15.17 -4.49 -31.96
N GLY A 264 14.93 -4.17 -30.69
CA GLY A 264 13.75 -3.43 -30.26
C GLY A 264 13.67 -2.06 -30.93
N GLY A 265 14.78 -1.33 -30.98
CA GLY A 265 14.87 -0.05 -31.67
C GLY A 265 14.67 -0.14 -33.17
N ALA A 266 15.28 -1.13 -33.83
CA ALA A 266 15.11 -1.33 -35.26
C ALA A 266 13.65 -1.69 -35.62
N VAL A 267 13.03 -2.62 -34.88
CA VAL A 267 11.62 -2.97 -35.05
C VAL A 267 10.74 -1.75 -34.79
N TYR A 268 11.05 -0.98 -33.75
CA TYR A 268 10.30 0.22 -33.40
C TYR A 268 10.40 1.30 -34.49
N THR A 269 11.61 1.62 -34.98
CA THR A 269 11.82 2.55 -36.11
C THR A 269 11.09 2.07 -37.35
N MET A 270 11.17 0.77 -37.67
CA MET A 270 10.46 0.21 -38.81
C MET A 270 8.94 0.41 -38.66
N VAL A 271 8.36 0.06 -37.52
CA VAL A 271 6.91 0.25 -37.28
C VAL A 271 6.53 1.73 -37.36
N TYR A 272 7.32 2.62 -36.78
CA TYR A 272 7.05 4.07 -36.81
C TYR A 272 7.13 4.65 -38.22
N VAL A 273 8.20 4.32 -38.97
CA VAL A 273 8.39 4.78 -40.36
C VAL A 273 7.32 4.21 -41.27
N VAL A 274 7.04 2.90 -41.18
CA VAL A 274 5.98 2.25 -41.97
C VAL A 274 4.63 2.88 -41.64
N ALA A 275 4.31 3.08 -40.34
CA ALA A 275 3.08 3.74 -39.96
C ALA A 275 3.00 5.13 -40.57
N ARG A 276 4.03 5.99 -40.44
CA ARG A 276 4.05 7.34 -41.02
C ARG A 276 3.92 7.35 -42.54
N VAL A 277 4.66 6.50 -43.24
CA VAL A 277 4.65 6.42 -44.71
C VAL A 277 3.28 5.94 -45.21
N VAL A 278 2.77 4.84 -44.64
CA VAL A 278 1.46 4.27 -45.02
C VAL A 278 0.34 5.27 -44.70
N VAL A 279 0.35 5.84 -43.49
CA VAL A 279 -0.61 6.87 -43.03
C VAL A 279 -0.68 8.06 -43.98
N ASN A 280 0.48 8.57 -44.42
CA ASN A 280 0.52 9.74 -45.29
C ASN A 280 -0.09 9.45 -46.67
N GLY A 281 -0.08 8.20 -47.11
CA GLY A 281 -0.76 7.75 -48.33
C GLY A 281 -2.24 7.42 -48.16
N LEU A 282 -2.76 7.33 -46.92
CA LEU A 282 -4.15 7.01 -46.68
C LEU A 282 -5.04 8.27 -46.76
N PRO A 283 -6.24 8.17 -47.38
CA PRO A 283 -7.23 9.23 -47.30
C PRO A 283 -7.61 9.51 -45.84
N GLN A 284 -8.04 10.73 -45.56
CA GLN A 284 -8.55 11.09 -44.23
C GLN A 284 -9.70 10.14 -43.86
N GLY A 285 -9.61 9.53 -42.67
CA GLY A 285 -10.60 8.55 -42.21
C GLY A 285 -10.09 7.72 -41.03
N LEU A 286 -10.95 6.84 -40.54
CA LEU A 286 -10.76 6.04 -39.33
C LEU A 286 -9.44 5.25 -39.33
N VAL A 287 -9.11 4.60 -40.46
CA VAL A 287 -7.87 3.82 -40.58
C VAL A 287 -6.62 4.69 -40.40
N ARG A 288 -6.62 5.90 -40.94
CA ARG A 288 -5.50 6.85 -40.82
C ARG A 288 -5.33 7.32 -39.38
N GLU A 289 -6.43 7.69 -38.72
CA GLU A 289 -6.40 8.16 -37.33
C GLU A 289 -5.96 7.05 -36.37
N TRP A 290 -6.43 5.82 -36.57
CA TRP A 290 -6.03 4.69 -35.74
C TRP A 290 -4.55 4.35 -35.91
N THR A 291 -4.07 4.29 -37.15
CA THR A 291 -2.66 3.97 -37.44
C THR A 291 -1.72 5.05 -36.90
N GLN A 292 -2.09 6.33 -37.00
CA GLN A 292 -1.36 7.42 -36.34
C GLN A 292 -1.41 7.33 -34.81
N GLY A 293 -2.59 7.06 -34.25
CA GLY A 293 -2.79 6.91 -32.81
C GLY A 293 -1.90 5.82 -32.23
N VAL A 294 -1.85 4.65 -32.89
CA VAL A 294 -0.97 3.54 -32.48
C VAL A 294 0.49 3.96 -32.54
N ALA A 295 0.95 4.52 -33.66
CA ALA A 295 2.36 4.90 -33.81
C ALA A 295 2.78 5.92 -32.75
N HIS A 296 1.98 6.98 -32.53
CA HIS A 296 2.27 8.02 -31.55
C HIS A 296 2.14 7.52 -30.10
N GLY A 297 1.19 6.63 -29.82
CA GLY A 297 1.02 6.11 -28.46
C GLY A 297 2.14 5.16 -28.08
N VAL A 298 2.53 4.23 -28.96
CA VAL A 298 3.68 3.35 -28.68
C VAL A 298 4.96 4.17 -28.53
N TRP A 299 5.15 5.20 -29.36
CA TRP A 299 6.26 6.16 -29.26
C TRP A 299 6.35 6.79 -27.89
N ASP A 300 5.28 7.50 -27.55
CA ASP A 300 5.25 8.33 -26.38
C ASP A 300 5.32 7.47 -25.10
N GLY A 301 4.66 6.31 -25.08
CA GLY A 301 4.71 5.39 -23.95
C GLY A 301 6.08 4.74 -23.76
N ALA A 302 6.69 4.21 -24.83
CA ALA A 302 7.97 3.52 -24.74
C ALA A 302 9.14 4.46 -24.43
N LEU A 303 9.20 5.61 -25.11
CA LEU A 303 10.26 6.59 -24.92
C LEU A 303 10.25 7.17 -23.50
N ARG A 304 9.07 7.59 -23.02
CA ARG A 304 8.92 8.16 -21.68
C ARG A 304 9.27 7.16 -20.59
N ALA A 305 8.87 5.90 -20.75
CA ALA A 305 9.27 4.86 -19.82
C ALA A 305 10.80 4.65 -19.86
N ALA A 306 11.42 4.58 -21.05
CA ALA A 306 12.86 4.39 -21.20
C ALA A 306 13.70 5.44 -20.45
N TYR A 307 13.26 6.71 -20.44
CA TYR A 307 13.95 7.78 -19.71
C TYR A 307 13.99 7.57 -18.19
N THR A 308 12.97 6.94 -17.61
CA THR A 308 12.94 6.62 -16.18
C THR A 308 13.76 5.39 -15.81
N ILE A 309 13.90 4.45 -16.76
CA ILE A 309 14.35 3.09 -16.49
C ILE A 309 15.85 2.97 -16.30
N LEU A 310 16.65 3.53 -17.20
CA LEU A 310 18.10 3.43 -17.10
C LEU A 310 18.66 4.05 -15.81
N PRO A 311 18.25 5.28 -15.42
CA PRO A 311 18.65 5.88 -14.15
C PRO A 311 18.29 4.99 -12.95
N TYR A 312 17.07 4.45 -12.96
CA TYR A 312 16.60 3.56 -11.91
C TYR A 312 17.48 2.31 -11.81
N ALA A 313 17.70 1.62 -12.93
CA ALA A 313 18.44 0.37 -12.99
C ALA A 313 19.91 0.54 -12.54
N LEU A 314 20.51 1.70 -12.80
CA LEU A 314 21.89 1.99 -12.39
C LEU A 314 21.99 2.28 -10.88
N VAL A 315 21.04 3.01 -10.31
CA VAL A 315 21.12 3.51 -8.93
C VAL A 315 20.54 2.53 -7.91
N GLU A 316 19.48 1.78 -8.26
CA GLU A 316 18.82 0.84 -7.36
C GLU A 316 19.79 -0.17 -6.71
N PRO A 317 20.71 -0.83 -7.45
CA PRO A 317 21.62 -1.80 -6.85
C PRO A 317 22.62 -1.17 -5.88
N ILE A 318 22.92 0.13 -6.03
CA ILE A 318 23.94 0.84 -5.26
C ILE A 318 23.37 1.38 -3.95
N ALA A 319 22.14 1.90 -3.99
CA ALA A 319 21.57 2.64 -2.86
C ALA A 319 20.10 2.33 -2.54
N GLY A 320 19.54 1.38 -3.26
CA GLY A 320 18.20 0.87 -3.02
C GLY A 320 17.11 1.53 -3.87
N PRO A 321 15.89 0.99 -3.78
CA PRO A 321 14.78 1.31 -4.68
C PRO A 321 14.35 2.78 -4.61
N TRP A 322 14.36 3.39 -3.42
CA TRP A 322 14.00 4.80 -3.27
C TRP A 322 14.98 5.74 -3.99
N ALA A 323 16.29 5.49 -3.89
CA ALA A 323 17.28 6.30 -4.60
C ALA A 323 17.17 6.12 -6.12
N GLY A 324 16.95 4.88 -6.58
CA GLY A 324 16.68 4.58 -7.99
C GLY A 324 15.44 5.31 -8.51
N ALA A 325 14.36 5.30 -7.73
CA ALA A 325 13.14 6.02 -8.02
C ALA A 325 13.38 7.52 -8.14
N THR A 326 14.01 8.13 -7.13
CA THR A 326 14.34 9.56 -7.15
C THR A 326 15.20 9.93 -8.36
N ALA A 327 16.21 9.11 -8.70
CA ALA A 327 17.01 9.32 -9.89
C ALA A 327 16.14 9.29 -11.16
N GLY A 328 15.38 8.21 -11.40
CA GLY A 328 14.48 8.10 -12.55
C GLY A 328 13.47 9.23 -12.69
N ALA A 329 12.91 9.70 -11.56
CA ALA A 329 12.00 10.84 -11.52
C ALA A 329 12.69 12.14 -11.96
N LEU A 330 13.89 12.43 -11.44
CA LEU A 330 14.64 13.64 -11.76
C LEU A 330 15.02 13.69 -13.25
N VAL A 331 15.43 12.56 -13.82
CA VAL A 331 15.78 12.46 -15.25
C VAL A 331 14.58 12.76 -16.13
N PHE A 332 13.47 12.09 -15.84
CA PHE A 332 12.23 12.28 -16.58
C PHE A 332 11.71 13.71 -16.41
N GLY A 333 11.85 14.27 -15.21
CA GLY A 333 11.54 15.65 -14.95
C GLY A 333 12.37 16.64 -15.76
N GLY A 334 13.68 16.43 -15.84
CA GLY A 334 14.57 17.21 -16.69
C GLY A 334 14.14 17.18 -18.16
N TRP A 335 13.76 16.00 -18.66
CA TRP A 335 13.20 15.85 -20.00
C TRP A 335 11.90 16.65 -20.19
N LEU A 336 10.96 16.55 -19.25
CA LEU A 336 9.70 17.32 -19.31
C LEU A 336 9.94 18.83 -19.32
N ILE A 337 10.92 19.33 -18.55
CA ILE A 337 11.28 20.75 -18.56
C ILE A 337 11.79 21.16 -19.93
N ILE A 338 12.68 20.36 -20.55
CA ILE A 338 13.18 20.63 -21.90
C ILE A 338 12.02 20.66 -22.90
N GLN A 339 11.11 19.68 -22.82
CA GLN A 339 9.95 19.60 -23.69
C GLN A 339 9.07 20.85 -23.55
N GLN A 340 8.73 21.26 -22.33
CA GLN A 340 7.91 22.44 -22.07
C GLN A 340 8.57 23.74 -22.55
N VAL A 341 9.87 23.88 -22.34
CA VAL A 341 10.60 25.08 -22.73
C VAL A 341 10.75 25.18 -24.24
N VAL A 342 11.03 24.07 -24.91
CA VAL A 342 11.33 24.03 -26.35
C VAL A 342 10.07 23.93 -27.21
N GLU A 343 9.11 23.07 -26.85
CA GLU A 343 7.92 22.79 -27.66
C GLU A 343 6.75 23.71 -27.29
N GLU A 344 6.51 23.94 -26.00
CA GLU A 344 5.36 24.71 -25.50
C GLU A 344 5.69 26.20 -25.25
N ASN A 345 6.94 26.62 -25.47
CA ASN A 345 7.45 27.97 -25.19
C ASN A 345 7.17 28.45 -23.74
N ILE A 346 7.11 27.53 -22.78
CA ILE A 346 6.96 27.86 -21.36
C ILE A 346 8.30 28.38 -20.82
N SER A 347 8.26 29.44 -20.01
CA SER A 347 9.47 29.91 -19.33
C SER A 347 10.08 28.83 -18.43
N PHE A 348 11.41 28.75 -18.40
CA PHE A 348 12.14 27.75 -17.63
C PHE A 348 11.76 27.70 -16.15
N GLY A 349 11.50 28.85 -15.52
CA GLY A 349 11.15 28.94 -14.09
C GLY A 349 9.87 28.16 -13.74
N PRO A 350 8.71 28.50 -14.33
CA PRO A 350 7.46 27.74 -14.15
C PRO A 350 7.58 26.26 -14.51
N ALA A 351 8.28 25.92 -15.61
CA ALA A 351 8.50 24.53 -16.02
C ALA A 351 9.24 23.74 -14.93
N LEU A 352 10.37 24.29 -14.45
CA LEU A 352 11.16 23.71 -13.36
C LEU A 352 10.33 23.56 -12.08
N PHE A 353 9.59 24.60 -11.68
CA PHE A 353 8.79 24.58 -10.46
C PHE A 353 7.68 23.52 -10.51
N SER A 354 6.93 23.45 -11.62
CA SER A 354 5.85 22.48 -11.80
C SER A 354 6.37 21.03 -11.77
N CYS A 355 7.52 20.79 -12.40
CA CYS A 355 8.17 19.49 -12.42
C CYS A 355 8.69 19.09 -11.04
N LEU A 356 9.38 19.99 -10.33
CA LEU A 356 9.90 19.71 -8.99
C LEU A 356 8.78 19.41 -8.00
N ILE A 357 7.70 20.21 -8.02
CA ILE A 357 6.53 19.94 -7.17
C ILE A 357 5.96 18.57 -7.49
N SER A 358 5.74 18.25 -8.77
CA SER A 358 5.11 16.99 -9.15
C SER A 358 5.95 15.77 -8.73
N ILE A 359 7.28 15.84 -8.90
CA ILE A 359 8.20 14.80 -8.43
C ILE A 359 8.18 14.69 -6.90
N LEU A 360 8.28 15.81 -6.18
CA LEU A 360 8.27 15.83 -4.72
C LEU A 360 6.95 15.30 -4.16
N SER A 361 5.82 15.76 -4.70
CA SER A 361 4.47 15.31 -4.31
C SER A 361 4.33 13.80 -4.45
N ALA A 362 4.86 13.22 -5.52
CA ALA A 362 4.70 11.80 -5.77
C ALA A 362 5.70 10.92 -4.99
N LEU A 363 6.95 11.37 -4.80
CA LEU A 363 7.92 10.68 -3.93
C LEU A 363 7.51 10.74 -2.45
N THR A 364 6.83 11.80 -2.04
CA THR A 364 6.29 11.97 -0.68
C THR A 364 4.85 11.48 -0.52
N LEU A 365 4.26 10.86 -1.55
CA LEU A 365 2.87 10.39 -1.54
C LEU A 365 2.56 9.56 -0.30
N ASN A 366 3.45 8.64 0.08
CA ASN A 366 3.26 7.77 1.24
C ASN A 366 3.23 8.50 2.59
N TRP A 367 3.63 9.77 2.63
CA TRP A 367 3.68 10.57 3.85
C TRP A 367 2.41 11.40 4.01
N TRP A 368 1.95 12.04 2.94
CA TRP A 368 0.76 12.90 3.00
C TRP A 368 -0.53 12.16 2.65
N ARG A 369 -0.49 11.06 1.87
CA ARG A 369 -1.67 10.24 1.54
C ARG A 369 -2.45 9.80 2.78
N PRO A 370 -1.82 9.28 3.87
CA PRO A 370 -2.55 8.91 5.08
C PRO A 370 -3.32 10.09 5.70
N VAL A 371 -2.77 11.31 5.58
CA VAL A 371 -3.39 12.54 6.09
C VAL A 371 -4.55 12.99 5.20
N VAL A 372 -4.35 13.04 3.88
CA VAL A 372 -5.37 13.48 2.93
C VAL A 372 -6.54 12.49 2.85
N LEU A 373 -6.27 11.19 2.92
CA LEU A 373 -7.30 10.15 2.94
C LEU A 373 -7.89 9.89 4.32
N TYR A 374 -7.31 10.45 5.40
CA TYR A 374 -7.81 10.27 6.76
C TYR A 374 -9.29 10.63 6.92
N PRO A 375 -9.80 11.81 6.49
CA PRO A 375 -11.20 12.15 6.68
C PRO A 375 -12.14 11.19 5.95
N LEU A 376 -11.76 10.73 4.76
CA LEU A 376 -12.55 9.77 3.97
C LEU A 376 -12.56 8.38 4.62
N THR A 377 -11.40 7.90 5.06
CA THR A 377 -11.28 6.60 5.73
C THR A 377 -11.94 6.61 7.11
N ALA A 378 -11.83 7.69 7.87
CA ALA A 378 -12.52 7.86 9.15
C ALA A 378 -14.05 7.89 8.96
N ALA A 379 -14.55 8.61 7.94
CA ALA A 379 -15.98 8.62 7.63
C ALA A 379 -16.48 7.22 7.23
N TRP A 380 -15.73 6.52 6.38
CA TRP A 380 -16.05 5.13 6.00
C TRP A 380 -16.10 4.21 7.22
N ASN A 381 -15.08 4.25 8.09
CA ASN A 381 -15.01 3.42 9.29
C ASN A 381 -16.15 3.74 10.27
N LEU A 382 -16.51 5.01 10.44
CA LEU A 382 -17.66 5.41 11.25
C LEU A 382 -18.99 4.88 10.68
N LEU A 383 -19.14 4.89 9.35
CA LEU A 383 -20.31 4.30 8.70
C LEU A 383 -20.39 2.79 8.93
N LEU A 384 -19.25 2.08 8.85
CA LEU A 384 -19.20 0.65 9.15
C LEU A 384 -19.55 0.37 10.61
N HIS A 385 -18.98 1.14 11.54
CA HIS A 385 -19.26 1.01 12.98
C HIS A 385 -20.76 1.20 13.27
N ARG A 386 -21.35 2.31 12.81
CA ARG A 386 -22.79 2.57 12.97
C ARG A 386 -23.68 1.54 12.28
N ALA A 387 -23.25 1.03 11.13
CA ALA A 387 -23.97 -0.03 10.44
C ALA A 387 -23.94 -1.33 11.23
N ASP A 388 -22.83 -1.65 11.90
CA ASP A 388 -22.74 -2.79 12.80
C ASP A 388 -23.54 -2.56 14.08
N GLU A 389 -23.50 -1.40 14.74
CA GLU A 389 -24.33 -1.11 15.91
C GLU A 389 -25.82 -1.41 15.64
N ARG A 390 -26.32 -1.01 14.47
CA ARG A 390 -27.72 -1.22 14.04
C ARG A 390 -28.04 -2.66 13.62
N ARG A 391 -27.03 -3.51 13.35
CA ARG A 391 -27.26 -4.92 13.02
C ARG A 391 -27.61 -5.68 14.29
N ALA A 392 -28.77 -6.33 14.30
CA ALA A 392 -29.15 -7.29 15.32
C ALA A 392 -28.89 -8.74 14.87
N GLY A 393 -28.48 -9.60 15.80
CA GLY A 393 -28.36 -11.05 15.61
C GLY A 393 -27.04 -11.53 14.99
N ARG A 394 -27.00 -12.82 14.56
CA ARG A 394 -25.84 -13.54 14.01
C ARG A 394 -25.41 -13.12 12.59
N ARG A 395 -25.64 -11.86 12.20
CA ARG A 395 -25.17 -11.38 10.88
C ARG A 395 -23.64 -11.21 10.94
N PRO A 396 -22.92 -11.50 9.85
CA PRO A 396 -21.47 -11.30 9.81
C PRO A 396 -21.16 -9.83 10.05
N SER A 397 -20.13 -9.59 10.86
CA SER A 397 -19.61 -8.25 11.13
C SER A 397 -19.11 -7.58 9.85
N LEU A 398 -19.18 -6.25 9.83
CA LEU A 398 -18.58 -5.43 8.77
C LEU A 398 -17.14 -5.02 9.10
N LEU A 399 -16.62 -5.41 10.26
CA LEU A 399 -15.27 -5.08 10.71
C LEU A 399 -14.19 -5.44 9.69
N ARG A 400 -14.31 -6.58 8.98
CA ARG A 400 -13.40 -6.96 7.88
C ARG A 400 -13.22 -5.92 6.77
N TYR A 401 -14.15 -4.98 6.60
CA TYR A 401 -14.08 -3.90 5.61
C TYR A 401 -13.46 -2.60 6.17
N HIS A 402 -13.10 -2.59 7.46
CA HIS A 402 -12.49 -1.45 8.12
C HIS A 402 -11.08 -1.19 7.57
N SER A 403 -10.69 0.08 7.43
CA SER A 403 -9.41 0.44 6.80
C SER A 403 -8.17 -0.06 7.53
N ALA A 404 -8.32 -0.42 8.81
CA ALA A 404 -7.26 -1.04 9.60
C ALA A 404 -6.75 -2.38 9.02
N PHE A 405 -7.56 -3.07 8.21
CA PHE A 405 -7.22 -4.39 7.65
C PHE A 405 -6.73 -4.34 6.19
N TRP A 406 -6.78 -3.16 5.56
CA TRP A 406 -6.39 -3.05 4.14
C TRP A 406 -5.56 -1.81 3.79
N ASP A 407 -5.47 -0.79 4.65
CA ASP A 407 -4.57 0.36 4.45
C ASP A 407 -3.33 0.26 5.34
N GLU A 408 -2.32 -0.47 4.87
CA GLU A 408 -1.05 -0.64 5.58
C GLU A 408 -0.28 0.66 5.79
N HIS A 409 -0.58 1.69 5.00
CA HIS A 409 0.12 2.98 5.09
C HIS A 409 -0.50 3.90 6.13
N GLN A 410 -1.67 3.57 6.68
CA GLN A 410 -2.31 4.41 7.69
C GLN A 410 -1.52 4.39 9.01
N ARG A 411 -0.79 5.47 9.28
CA ARG A 411 -0.01 5.65 10.51
C ARG A 411 -0.80 6.37 11.60
N LEU A 412 -1.84 7.11 11.21
CA LEU A 412 -2.67 7.84 12.14
C LEU A 412 -3.57 6.87 12.92
N PRO A 413 -3.78 7.09 14.24
CA PRO A 413 -4.72 6.30 15.02
C PRO A 413 -6.12 6.37 14.42
N LEU A 414 -6.71 5.22 14.09
CA LEU A 414 -8.09 5.16 13.60
C LEU A 414 -9.07 5.22 14.78
N LEU A 415 -9.60 6.42 15.05
CA LEU A 415 -10.49 6.66 16.18
C LEU A 415 -11.76 5.78 16.11
N GLY A 416 -12.16 5.21 17.25
CA GLY A 416 -13.34 4.34 17.37
C GLY A 416 -13.11 2.88 16.97
N LEU A 417 -11.90 2.52 16.50
CA LEU A 417 -11.57 1.13 16.18
C LEU A 417 -11.60 0.23 17.43
N ASP A 418 -11.16 0.73 18.58
CA ASP A 418 -11.23 0.05 19.87
C ASP A 418 -12.68 -0.25 20.28
N GLU A 419 -13.58 0.73 20.15
CA GLU A 419 -15.01 0.56 20.42
C GLU A 419 -15.66 -0.44 19.45
N HIS A 420 -15.30 -0.41 18.17
CA HIS A 420 -15.79 -1.35 17.17
C HIS A 420 -15.30 -2.78 17.46
N LEU A 421 -14.05 -2.96 17.88
CA LEU A 421 -13.51 -4.26 18.28
C LEU A 421 -14.25 -4.84 19.49
N VAL A 422 -14.51 -4.01 20.51
CA VAL A 422 -15.29 -4.42 21.69
C VAL A 422 -16.70 -4.85 21.28
N LEU A 423 -17.38 -4.08 20.42
CA LEU A 423 -18.70 -4.42 19.89
C LEU A 423 -18.72 -5.77 19.16
N VAL A 424 -17.68 -6.05 18.35
CA VAL A 424 -17.58 -7.33 17.62
C VAL A 424 -17.29 -8.47 18.57
N MET A 425 -16.35 -8.31 19.51
CA MET A 425 -16.02 -9.33 20.51
C MET A 425 -17.23 -9.76 21.33
N GLU A 426 -18.12 -8.83 21.69
CA GLU A 426 -19.35 -9.13 22.44
C GLU A 426 -20.37 -9.94 21.62
N ARG A 427 -20.32 -9.84 20.29
CA ARG A 427 -21.25 -10.53 19.39
C ARG A 427 -20.70 -11.86 18.88
N ASP A 428 -19.41 -11.87 18.53
CA ASP A 428 -18.67 -13.02 18.03
C ASP A 428 -17.22 -12.93 18.57
N ALA A 429 -16.96 -13.69 19.63
CA ALA A 429 -15.65 -13.71 20.27
C ALA A 429 -14.56 -14.26 19.34
N ALA A 430 -14.87 -15.24 18.48
CA ALA A 430 -13.88 -15.82 17.59
C ALA A 430 -13.45 -14.82 16.50
N GLU A 431 -14.40 -14.05 15.97
CA GLU A 431 -14.09 -12.98 15.02
C GLU A 431 -13.29 -11.84 15.67
N GLY A 432 -13.69 -11.43 16.88
CA GLY A 432 -13.00 -10.39 17.65
C GLY A 432 -11.55 -10.77 18.00
N GLU A 433 -11.32 -12.01 18.45
CA GLU A 433 -9.98 -12.52 18.78
C GLU A 433 -9.06 -12.52 17.54
N ALA A 434 -9.55 -13.01 16.40
CA ALA A 434 -8.80 -13.00 15.15
C ALA A 434 -8.43 -11.56 14.71
N ALA A 435 -9.35 -10.61 14.86
CA ALA A 435 -9.09 -9.21 14.55
C ALA A 435 -8.06 -8.58 15.50
N ILE A 436 -8.15 -8.85 16.81
CA ILE A 436 -7.19 -8.36 17.81
C ILE A 436 -5.79 -8.95 17.55
N GLU A 437 -5.68 -10.25 17.28
CA GLU A 437 -4.42 -10.94 16.98
C GLU A 437 -3.72 -10.31 15.76
N TYR A 438 -4.47 -10.08 14.67
CA TYR A 438 -3.96 -9.40 13.49
C TYR A 438 -3.48 -7.98 13.83
N LEU A 439 -4.34 -7.17 14.48
CA LEU A 439 -4.06 -5.77 14.77
C LEU A 439 -2.91 -5.58 15.77
N ALA A 440 -2.66 -6.55 16.66
CA ALA A 440 -1.55 -6.51 17.61
C ALA A 440 -0.18 -6.43 16.93
N THR A 441 -0.04 -7.00 15.73
CA THR A 441 1.18 -6.93 14.90
C THR A 441 1.22 -5.70 13.98
N SER A 442 0.09 -5.01 13.82
CA SER A 442 -0.06 -3.88 12.91
C SER A 442 0.35 -2.54 13.53
N ARG A 443 0.31 -1.47 12.71
CA ARG A 443 0.47 -0.08 13.20
C ARG A 443 -0.67 0.36 14.13
N GLN A 444 -1.83 -0.29 14.05
CA GLN A 444 -3.01 -0.02 14.88
C GLN A 444 -3.03 -0.85 16.17
N ARG A 445 -1.88 -1.40 16.61
CA ARG A 445 -1.73 -2.14 17.86
C ARG A 445 -2.29 -1.43 19.11
N TRP A 446 -2.35 -0.09 19.09
CA TRP A 446 -2.92 0.69 20.19
C TRP A 446 -4.41 0.38 20.38
N ALA A 447 -5.17 0.17 19.29
CA ALA A 447 -6.61 -0.10 19.34
C ALA A 447 -6.89 -1.52 19.84
N ALA A 448 -6.10 -2.50 19.40
CA ALA A 448 -6.14 -3.86 19.93
C ALA A 448 -5.87 -3.88 21.45
N ARG A 449 -4.85 -3.13 21.91
CA ARG A 449 -4.55 -2.98 23.34
C ARG A 449 -5.68 -2.29 24.11
N ALA A 450 -6.24 -1.20 23.57
CA ALA A 450 -7.34 -0.47 24.19
C ALA A 450 -8.61 -1.32 24.30
N ALA A 451 -8.95 -2.05 23.24
CA ALA A 451 -10.07 -2.99 23.22
C ALA A 451 -9.88 -4.11 24.26
N GLN A 452 -8.67 -4.70 24.34
CA GLN A 452 -8.38 -5.74 25.34
C GLN A 452 -8.52 -5.21 26.78
N ILE A 453 -8.01 -4.00 27.06
CA ILE A 453 -8.16 -3.38 28.39
C ILE A 453 -9.63 -3.15 28.74
N GLU A 454 -10.44 -2.70 27.79
CA GLU A 454 -11.88 -2.48 28.02
C GLU A 454 -12.65 -3.80 28.17
N LEU A 455 -12.31 -4.84 27.41
CA LEU A 455 -12.89 -6.18 27.57
C LEU A 455 -12.55 -6.79 28.93
N ASP A 456 -11.30 -6.65 29.38
CA ASP A 456 -10.86 -7.07 30.71
C ASP A 456 -11.62 -6.28 31.79
N ALA A 457 -11.75 -4.95 31.64
CA ALA A 457 -12.51 -4.12 32.56
C ALA A 457 -13.99 -4.57 32.66
N ARG A 458 -14.65 -4.83 31.53
CA ARG A 458 -16.03 -5.37 31.49
C ARG A 458 -16.11 -6.77 32.08
N GLY A 459 -15.09 -7.60 31.90
CA GLY A 459 -14.98 -8.92 32.53
C GLY A 459 -14.94 -8.84 34.05
N LEU A 460 -14.14 -7.93 34.59
CA LEU A 460 -14.01 -7.68 36.02
C LEU A 460 -15.28 -7.05 36.61
N GLU A 461 -15.92 -6.15 35.87
CA GLU A 461 -17.17 -5.48 36.26
C GLU A 461 -18.35 -6.47 36.37
N ARG A 462 -18.37 -7.53 35.55
CA ARG A 462 -19.37 -8.62 35.60
C ARG A 462 -19.21 -9.60 36.75
N CYS A 463 -18.21 -9.44 37.63
CA CYS A 463 -18.10 -10.28 38.81
C CYS A 463 -19.18 -9.89 39.83
N GLU A 464 -20.13 -10.79 40.07
CA GLU A 464 -21.26 -10.57 40.98
C GLU A 464 -21.03 -11.14 42.38
N ASP A 465 -20.21 -12.19 42.49
CA ASP A 465 -19.94 -12.89 43.74
C ASP A 465 -18.44 -13.16 43.94
N VAL A 466 -18.08 -13.58 45.15
CA VAL A 466 -16.68 -13.87 45.53
C VAL A 466 -16.10 -15.05 44.73
N GLY A 467 -16.95 -15.96 44.25
CA GLY A 467 -16.59 -17.11 43.41
C GLY A 467 -16.24 -16.76 41.97
N LEU A 468 -16.79 -15.67 41.43
CA LEU A 468 -16.39 -15.07 40.16
C LEU A 468 -15.12 -14.24 40.33
N VAL A 469 -15.03 -13.46 41.42
CA VAL A 469 -13.81 -12.70 41.75
C VAL A 469 -12.60 -13.62 41.85
N ARG A 470 -12.69 -14.78 42.52
CA ARG A 470 -11.55 -15.71 42.63
C ARG A 470 -11.09 -16.28 41.28
N ARG A 471 -11.97 -16.36 40.27
CA ARG A 471 -11.65 -16.93 38.95
C ARG A 471 -11.18 -15.87 37.96
N ALA A 472 -11.34 -14.58 38.28
CA ALA A 472 -11.05 -13.47 37.37
C ALA A 472 -9.59 -13.47 36.86
N HIS A 473 -8.60 -13.79 37.72
CA HIS A 473 -7.19 -13.85 37.32
C HIS A 473 -6.89 -14.81 36.16
N ARG A 474 -7.74 -15.84 35.94
CA ARG A 474 -7.54 -16.80 34.84
C ARG A 474 -7.89 -16.24 33.46
N ARG A 475 -8.61 -15.12 33.41
CA ARG A 475 -9.12 -14.51 32.17
C ARG A 475 -8.46 -13.17 31.84
N LEU A 476 -7.62 -12.64 32.72
CA LEU A 476 -7.01 -11.32 32.53
C LEU A 476 -5.73 -11.44 31.68
N ALA A 477 -5.59 -10.57 30.68
CA ALA A 477 -4.39 -10.47 29.85
C ALA A 477 -3.24 -9.70 30.54
N ALA A 478 -3.15 -9.79 31.88
CA ALA A 478 -2.30 -8.94 32.71
C ALA A 478 -0.78 -9.06 32.43
N GLY A 479 -0.35 -10.16 31.80
CA GLY A 479 1.04 -10.41 31.39
C GLY A 479 1.40 -9.98 29.97
N GLU A 480 0.41 -9.75 29.10
CA GLU A 480 0.62 -9.51 27.67
C GLU A 480 0.57 -8.02 27.29
N LEU A 481 0.05 -7.18 28.19
CA LEU A 481 -0.12 -5.75 27.98
C LEU A 481 1.07 -4.95 28.53
N GLU A 482 1.59 -4.00 27.74
CA GLU A 482 2.58 -3.03 28.19
C GLU A 482 1.92 -1.73 28.66
N GLY A 483 2.45 -1.14 29.73
CA GLY A 483 2.06 0.19 30.21
C GLY A 483 1.23 0.19 31.49
N PRO A 484 0.66 1.33 31.88
CA PRO A 484 0.08 1.53 33.21
C PRO A 484 -1.19 0.71 33.48
N ALA A 485 -2.03 0.51 32.46
CA ALA A 485 -3.19 -0.39 32.57
C ALA A 485 -2.77 -1.82 32.94
N SER A 486 -1.60 -2.28 32.48
CA SER A 486 -1.08 -3.60 32.85
C SER A 486 -0.73 -3.69 34.34
N ALA A 487 -0.27 -2.60 34.96
CA ALA A 487 0.03 -2.59 36.39
C ALA A 487 -1.27 -2.72 37.22
N LEU A 488 -2.34 -2.04 36.79
CA LEU A 488 -3.67 -2.13 37.39
C LEU A 488 -4.30 -3.53 37.19
N LEU A 489 -4.19 -4.08 35.98
CA LEU A 489 -4.67 -5.44 35.71
C LEU A 489 -3.88 -6.49 36.52
N ARG A 490 -2.56 -6.29 36.69
CA ARG A 490 -1.73 -7.14 37.56
C ARG A 490 -2.11 -7.02 39.03
N SER A 491 -2.42 -5.82 39.55
CA SER A 491 -2.84 -5.66 40.94
C SER A 491 -4.20 -6.34 41.18
N LEU A 492 -5.18 -6.16 40.27
CA LEU A 492 -6.48 -6.83 40.33
C LEU A 492 -6.35 -8.35 40.15
N SER A 493 -5.44 -8.81 39.29
CA SER A 493 -5.13 -10.24 39.14
C SER A 493 -4.59 -10.83 40.43
N ARG A 494 -3.68 -10.14 41.14
CA ARG A 494 -3.16 -10.58 42.43
C ARG A 494 -4.26 -10.62 43.49
N VAL A 495 -5.10 -9.59 43.57
CA VAL A 495 -6.27 -9.60 44.46
C VAL A 495 -7.17 -10.81 44.19
N SER A 496 -7.44 -11.13 42.92
CA SER A 496 -8.22 -12.32 42.56
C SER A 496 -7.55 -13.64 43.00
N GLN A 497 -6.22 -13.74 42.89
CA GLN A 497 -5.45 -14.89 43.39
C GLN A 497 -5.48 -14.98 44.92
N ASP A 498 -5.36 -13.85 45.61
CA ASP A 498 -5.44 -13.77 47.07
C ASP A 498 -6.84 -14.20 47.56
N VAL A 499 -7.92 -13.82 46.85
CA VAL A 499 -9.29 -14.30 47.12
C VAL A 499 -9.38 -15.82 46.91
N ASP A 500 -8.78 -16.36 45.85
CA ASP A 500 -8.77 -17.81 45.61
C ASP A 500 -8.01 -18.56 46.72
N ALA A 501 -6.88 -18.04 47.17
CA ALA A 501 -6.13 -18.60 48.29
C ALA A 501 -6.93 -18.52 49.60
N ALA A 502 -7.55 -17.38 49.88
CA ALA A 502 -8.37 -17.17 51.08
C ALA A 502 -9.56 -18.13 51.14
N LEU A 503 -10.25 -18.36 50.02
CA LEU A 503 -11.40 -19.27 49.96
C LEU A 503 -11.02 -20.76 50.05
N ARG A 504 -9.74 -21.12 49.89
CA ARG A 504 -9.25 -22.51 50.06
C ARG A 504 -8.89 -22.85 51.52
N GLN A 505 -8.94 -21.87 52.43
CA GLN A 505 -8.69 -22.12 53.85
C GLN A 505 -9.78 -23.02 54.45
N GLU A 506 -9.39 -23.92 55.36
CA GLU A 506 -10.28 -24.98 55.87
C GLU A 506 -11.36 -24.45 56.83
N SER A 507 -11.02 -23.52 57.73
CA SER A 507 -11.96 -23.00 58.74
C SER A 507 -12.66 -21.72 58.29
N ALA A 508 -13.88 -21.47 58.80
CA ALA A 508 -14.58 -20.21 58.54
C ALA A 508 -13.81 -19.01 59.11
N TYR A 509 -13.22 -19.18 60.30
CA TYR A 509 -12.32 -18.19 60.91
C TYR A 509 -11.12 -17.82 60.00
N ASN A 510 -10.37 -18.79 59.48
CA ASN A 510 -9.20 -18.51 58.62
C ASN A 510 -9.61 -17.88 57.29
N ARG A 511 -10.74 -18.33 56.71
CA ARG A 511 -11.31 -17.70 55.50
C ARG A 511 -11.64 -16.23 55.74
N ARG A 512 -12.30 -15.91 56.88
CA ARG A 512 -12.61 -14.54 57.28
C ARG A 512 -11.35 -13.69 57.41
N LEU A 513 -10.36 -14.16 58.16
CA LEU A 513 -9.11 -13.43 58.40
C LEU A 513 -8.36 -13.13 57.09
N ALA A 514 -8.21 -14.14 56.22
CA ALA A 514 -7.54 -13.98 54.94
C ALA A 514 -8.31 -13.03 54.00
N LEU A 515 -9.65 -13.11 53.95
CA LEU A 515 -10.47 -12.20 53.14
C LEU A 515 -10.47 -10.76 53.67
N SER A 516 -10.35 -10.54 54.99
CA SER A 516 -10.16 -9.19 55.55
C SER A 516 -8.86 -8.54 55.06
N ALA A 517 -7.76 -9.30 54.98
CA ALA A 517 -6.51 -8.79 54.41
C ALA A 517 -6.64 -8.42 52.92
N VAL A 518 -7.46 -9.17 52.16
CA VAL A 518 -7.80 -8.82 50.76
C VAL A 518 -8.59 -7.52 50.70
N GLU A 519 -9.56 -7.32 51.60
CA GLU A 519 -10.35 -6.08 51.67
C GLU A 519 -9.44 -4.87 51.92
N ASP A 520 -8.48 -4.97 52.84
CA ASP A 520 -7.50 -3.91 53.12
C ASP A 520 -6.62 -3.60 51.90
N ARG A 521 -6.21 -4.62 51.15
CA ARG A 521 -5.45 -4.45 49.90
C ARG A 521 -6.28 -3.74 48.81
N LEU A 522 -7.56 -4.08 48.69
CA LEU A 522 -8.49 -3.38 47.79
C LEU A 522 -8.68 -1.92 48.20
N ASP A 523 -8.69 -1.63 49.50
CA ASP A 523 -8.72 -0.25 50.02
C ASP A 523 -7.45 0.54 49.72
N GLY A 524 -6.29 -0.10 49.84
CA GLY A 524 -5.02 0.45 49.37
C GLY A 524 -5.07 0.82 47.89
N LEU A 525 -5.51 -0.12 47.04
CA LEU A 525 -5.66 0.09 45.60
C LEU A 525 -6.64 1.22 45.28
N LEU A 526 -7.77 1.33 45.98
CA LEU A 526 -8.73 2.41 45.80
C LEU A 526 -8.15 3.79 46.13
N ARG A 527 -7.32 3.89 47.18
CA ARG A 527 -6.63 5.14 47.53
C ARG A 527 -5.63 5.53 46.44
N GLU A 528 -4.88 4.56 45.90
CA GLU A 528 -3.97 4.79 44.78
C GLU A 528 -4.71 5.25 43.51
N LEU A 529 -5.79 4.56 43.14
CA LEU A 529 -6.66 4.92 42.01
C LEU A 529 -7.34 6.29 42.18
N THR A 530 -7.55 6.73 43.41
CA THR A 530 -8.12 8.06 43.71
C THR A 530 -7.10 9.17 43.53
N ARG A 531 -5.82 8.89 43.85
CA ARG A 531 -4.70 9.84 43.74
C ARG A 531 -4.09 9.88 42.34
N SER A 532 -4.22 8.81 41.57
CA SER A 532 -3.68 8.74 40.22
C SER A 532 -4.46 9.62 39.23
N SER A 533 -3.72 10.38 38.41
CA SER A 533 -4.25 11.17 37.28
C SER A 533 -4.35 10.36 35.98
N GLU A 534 -4.10 9.06 36.05
CA GLU A 534 -4.05 8.18 34.89
C GLU A 534 -5.43 7.95 34.27
N ARG A 535 -5.50 7.96 32.93
CA ARG A 535 -6.75 7.80 32.17
C ARG A 535 -7.55 6.56 32.60
N TYR A 536 -6.87 5.44 32.85
CA TYR A 536 -7.52 4.18 33.22
C TYR A 536 -7.95 4.13 34.69
N ALA A 537 -7.41 4.98 35.57
CA ALA A 537 -7.77 4.95 36.98
C ALA A 537 -9.26 5.25 37.20
N VAL A 538 -9.84 6.12 36.36
CA VAL A 538 -11.28 6.43 36.38
C VAL A 538 -12.13 5.21 36.01
N ARG A 539 -11.70 4.40 35.03
CA ARG A 539 -12.45 3.20 34.57
C ARG A 539 -12.40 2.05 35.58
N PHE A 540 -11.25 1.84 36.25
CA PHE A 540 -11.07 0.71 37.20
C PHE A 540 -11.55 1.01 38.63
N ARG A 541 -11.73 2.28 39.00
CA ARG A 541 -12.20 2.66 40.35
C ARG A 541 -13.56 2.04 40.72
N PRO A 542 -14.62 2.11 39.88
CA PRO A 542 -15.90 1.46 40.19
C PRO A 542 -15.78 -0.06 40.37
N ILE A 543 -14.88 -0.70 39.62
CA ILE A 543 -14.63 -2.15 39.68
C ILE A 543 -14.03 -2.52 41.04
N ALA A 544 -12.96 -1.83 41.45
CA ALA A 544 -12.33 -2.06 42.75
C ALA A 544 -13.31 -1.80 43.92
N THR A 545 -14.16 -0.76 43.82
CA THR A 545 -15.21 -0.48 44.81
C THR A 545 -16.25 -1.60 44.88
N ARG A 546 -16.67 -2.14 43.73
CA ARG A 546 -17.61 -3.25 43.66
C ARG A 546 -17.02 -4.51 44.27
N TRP A 547 -15.77 -4.84 43.92
CA TRP A 547 -15.07 -6.00 44.47
C TRP A 547 -14.90 -5.91 45.98
N ARG A 548 -14.51 -4.73 46.51
CA ARG A 548 -14.44 -4.52 47.95
C ARG A 548 -15.78 -4.78 48.62
N ARG A 549 -16.88 -4.30 48.03
CA ARG A 549 -18.23 -4.53 48.57
C ARG A 549 -18.61 -6.01 48.58
N ILE A 550 -18.29 -6.75 47.52
CA ILE A 550 -18.55 -8.19 47.40
C ILE A 550 -17.75 -8.96 48.46
N VAL A 551 -16.44 -8.69 48.57
CA VAL A 551 -15.57 -9.34 49.55
C VAL A 551 -16.01 -9.00 50.98
N GLY A 552 -16.26 -7.72 51.29
CA GLY A 552 -16.70 -7.29 52.61
C GLY A 552 -18.10 -7.83 52.99
N ALA A 553 -19.00 -8.04 52.03
CA ALA A 553 -20.27 -8.72 52.29
C ALA A 553 -20.04 -10.19 52.71
N HIS A 554 -19.19 -10.91 51.99
CA HIS A 554 -18.87 -12.30 52.30
C HIS A 554 -18.09 -12.46 53.62
N VAL A 555 -17.23 -11.51 53.96
CA VAL A 555 -16.54 -11.45 55.26
C VAL A 555 -17.55 -11.34 56.41
N ARG A 556 -18.63 -10.56 56.26
CA ARG A 556 -19.71 -10.45 57.26
C ARG A 556 -20.49 -11.75 57.40
N GLU A 557 -20.85 -12.39 56.28
CA GLU A 557 -21.52 -13.70 56.30
C GLU A 557 -20.69 -14.75 57.05
N LEU A 558 -19.38 -14.81 56.79
CA LEU A 558 -18.46 -15.72 57.49
C LEU A 558 -18.31 -15.38 58.98
N ALA A 559 -18.45 -14.11 59.37
CA ALA A 559 -18.44 -13.70 60.76
C ALA A 559 -19.68 -14.24 61.51
N GLU A 560 -20.86 -14.10 60.90
CA GLU A 560 -22.11 -14.64 61.44
C GLU A 560 -22.07 -16.17 61.54
N GLU A 561 -21.53 -16.86 60.52
CA GLU A 561 -21.35 -18.33 60.55
C GLU A 561 -20.39 -18.78 61.66
N ALA A 562 -19.26 -18.08 61.83
CA ALA A 562 -18.27 -18.42 62.85
C ALA A 562 -18.82 -18.21 64.27
N GLU A 563 -19.59 -17.14 64.49
CA GLU A 563 -20.28 -16.87 65.75
C GLU A 563 -21.36 -17.93 66.04
N ALA A 564 -22.16 -18.31 65.03
CA ALA A 564 -23.17 -19.36 65.17
C ALA A 564 -22.56 -20.74 65.50
N ARG A 565 -21.36 -21.02 65.00
CA ARG A 565 -20.63 -22.28 65.27
C ARG A 565 -19.78 -22.26 66.54
N GLN A 566 -19.70 -21.12 67.24
CA GLN A 566 -18.80 -20.92 68.39
C GLN A 566 -17.34 -21.31 68.06
N GLU A 567 -16.86 -21.00 66.85
CA GLU A 567 -15.47 -21.26 66.48
C GLU A 567 -14.54 -20.40 67.35
N ILE A 568 -13.91 -21.01 68.36
CA ILE A 568 -12.96 -20.34 69.26
C ILE A 568 -11.68 -20.04 68.48
N ALA A 569 -11.20 -18.79 68.55
CA ALA A 569 -9.92 -18.39 67.98
C ALA A 569 -8.80 -19.27 68.54
N ASN A 570 -8.18 -20.09 67.69
CA ASN A 570 -7.07 -20.96 68.10
C ASN A 570 -5.78 -20.12 68.13
N PRO A 571 -5.22 -19.81 69.31
CA PRO A 571 -4.06 -18.91 69.44
C PRO A 571 -2.75 -19.50 68.89
N TYR A 572 -2.75 -20.76 68.42
CA TYR A 572 -1.56 -21.45 67.94
C TYR A 572 -1.40 -21.49 66.41
N ILE A 573 -2.29 -20.87 65.63
CA ILE A 573 -2.10 -20.73 64.18
C ILE A 573 -1.35 -19.42 63.90
N ILE A 574 -0.05 -19.53 63.60
CA ILE A 574 0.82 -18.39 63.29
C ILE A 574 1.10 -18.39 61.78
N GLY A 575 0.70 -17.31 61.10
CA GLY A 575 0.90 -17.12 59.65
C GLY A 575 -0.28 -17.63 58.82
N VAL A 576 -1.27 -16.76 58.59
CA VAL A 576 -2.33 -16.93 57.59
C VAL A 576 -2.14 -15.90 56.50
#